data_AF-A0A9N9T3J1-F1
#
_entry.id   AF-A0A9N9T3J1-F1
#
_cell.length_a   1.000
_cell.length_b   1.000
_cell.length_c   1.000
_cell.angle_alpha   90.00
_cell.angle_beta   90.00
_cell.angle_gamma   90.00
#
_symmetry.space_group_name_H-M   'P 1'
#
loop_
_entity.id
_entity.type
_entity.pdbx_description
1 polymer ?
#
loop_
_entity_poly.entity_id
_entity_poly.type
_entity_poly.pdbx_seq_one_letter_code
_entity_poly.pdbx_strand_id
1 'polypeptide(L)'
;MFLVCMLIILGPRELRQAETLAKIQRDLSVELATDLKQTEDHQEVWSNLIHKYFERHEKVFLEAVGAGFGEGGGGNIWTYPGCVLFAVSLLTTLGFGAPVPRTPLGRGTAVIFAAIGIPLHFLLILNMGNLGAIRLQQLAYRNCLTEIPPTPKPKWLQYFPFLSIVVYYILVVA
;
A
#
# COMPACT_ATOMS: atom_id res chain seq x y z
N MET A 1 4.62 6.28 -13.90
CA MET A 1 5.18 5.08 -14.53
C MET A 1 5.25 4.01 -13.49
N PHE A 2 5.76 4.36 -12.30
CA PHE A 2 5.79 3.47 -11.15
C PHE A 2 4.40 2.94 -10.77
N LEU A 3 3.37 3.80 -10.64
CA LEU A 3 2.00 3.37 -10.29
C LEU A 3 1.38 2.46 -11.34
N VAL A 4 1.51 2.81 -12.62
CA VAL A 4 0.97 2.02 -13.74
C VAL A 4 1.69 0.66 -13.84
N CYS A 5 3.01 0.65 -13.69
CA CYS A 5 3.83 -0.56 -13.68
C CYS A 5 3.47 -1.48 -12.49
N MET A 6 3.30 -0.92 -11.29
CA MET A 6 2.83 -1.66 -10.11
C MET A 6 1.44 -2.26 -10.32
N LEU A 7 0.49 -1.47 -10.83
CA LEU A 7 -0.88 -1.92 -11.09
C LEU A 7 -0.90 -3.09 -12.09
N ILE A 8 -0.14 -2.97 -13.19
CA ILE A 8 -0.08 -3.99 -14.25
C ILE A 8 0.63 -5.26 -13.77
N ILE A 9 1.71 -5.14 -12.99
CA ILE A 9 2.50 -6.30 -12.55
C ILE A 9 1.82 -7.04 -11.40
N LEU A 10 1.21 -6.33 -10.45
CA LEU A 10 0.65 -6.94 -9.24
C LEU A 10 -0.84 -7.27 -9.36
N GLY A 11 -1.64 -6.44 -10.03
CA GLY A 11 -3.09 -6.62 -10.15
C GLY A 11 -3.52 -8.02 -10.63
N PRO A 12 -2.96 -8.56 -11.73
CA PRO A 12 -3.37 -9.87 -12.26
C PRO A 12 -2.96 -11.08 -11.40
N ARG A 13 -1.97 -10.93 -10.51
CA ARG A 13 -1.54 -12.01 -9.60
C ARG A 13 -2.49 -12.14 -8.42
N GLU A 14 -2.86 -11.00 -7.87
CA GLU A 14 -3.68 -10.87 -6.67
C GLU A 14 -5.12 -11.31 -6.95
N LEU A 15 -5.64 -10.99 -8.14
CA LEU A 15 -6.92 -11.52 -8.63
C LEU A 15 -6.96 -13.06 -8.68
N ARG A 16 -5.90 -13.68 -9.19
CA ARG A 16 -5.80 -15.16 -9.25
C ARG A 16 -5.69 -15.79 -7.87
N GLN A 17 -4.98 -15.16 -6.94
CA GLN A 17 -4.84 -15.66 -5.57
C GLN A 17 -6.15 -15.52 -4.77
N ALA A 18 -6.85 -14.39 -4.90
CA ALA A 18 -8.18 -14.20 -4.31
C ALA A 18 -9.18 -15.24 -4.83
N GLU A 19 -9.20 -15.50 -6.14
CA GLU A 19 -10.03 -16.53 -6.73
C GLU A 19 -9.67 -17.94 -6.22
N THR A 20 -8.37 -18.22 -6.06
CA THR A 20 -7.88 -19.51 -5.53
C THR A 20 -8.30 -19.72 -4.08
N LEU A 21 -8.19 -18.69 -3.22
CA LEU A 21 -8.65 -18.74 -1.83
C LEU A 21 -10.16 -18.97 -1.74
N ALA A 22 -10.94 -18.28 -2.58
CA ALA A 22 -12.39 -18.45 -2.65
C ALA A 22 -12.80 -19.85 -3.15
N LYS A 23 -11.98 -20.50 -4.00
CA LYS A 23 -12.17 -21.90 -4.39
C LYS A 23 -11.86 -22.84 -3.24
N ILE A 24 -10.71 -22.68 -2.57
CA ILE A 24 -10.32 -23.52 -1.42
C ILE A 24 -11.37 -23.48 -0.31
N GLN A 25 -11.91 -22.31 0.03
CA GLN A 25 -12.97 -22.20 1.04
C GLN A 25 -14.25 -22.93 0.61
N ARG A 26 -14.64 -22.86 -0.66
CA ARG A 26 -15.79 -23.61 -1.17
C ARG A 26 -15.53 -25.11 -1.12
N ASP A 27 -14.38 -25.55 -1.63
CA ASP A 27 -14.04 -26.97 -1.71
C ASP A 27 -13.99 -27.60 -0.32
N LEU A 28 -13.40 -26.92 0.68
CA LEU A 28 -13.38 -27.39 2.07
C LEU A 28 -14.78 -27.49 2.69
N SER A 29 -15.67 -26.54 2.41
CA SER A 29 -17.05 -26.59 2.94
C SER A 29 -17.88 -27.70 2.27
N VAL A 30 -17.65 -27.96 0.99
CA VAL A 30 -18.25 -29.08 0.26
C VAL A 30 -17.71 -30.41 0.77
N GLU A 31 -16.39 -30.57 0.91
CA GLU A 31 -15.72 -31.78 1.41
C GLU A 31 -16.19 -32.14 2.83
N LEU A 32 -16.27 -31.14 3.72
CA LEU A 32 -16.81 -31.32 5.05
C LEU A 32 -18.28 -31.78 5.01
N ALA A 33 -19.13 -31.13 4.20
CA ALA A 33 -20.54 -31.50 4.11
C ALA A 33 -20.75 -32.91 3.53
N THR A 34 -19.92 -33.32 2.57
CA THR A 34 -19.97 -34.69 2.01
C THR A 34 -19.53 -35.73 3.02
N ASP A 35 -18.47 -35.49 3.77
CA ASP A 35 -17.95 -36.42 4.77
C ASP A 35 -18.90 -36.57 5.96
N LEU A 36 -19.49 -35.46 6.41
CA LEU A 36 -20.51 -35.47 7.47
C LEU A 36 -21.75 -36.28 7.05
N LYS A 37 -22.15 -36.17 5.78
CA LYS A 37 -23.30 -36.93 5.24
C LYS A 37 -23.02 -38.44 5.14
N GLN A 38 -21.78 -38.84 4.88
CA GLN A 38 -21.39 -40.25 4.76
C GLN A 38 -21.20 -40.94 6.12
N THR A 39 -21.04 -40.19 7.19
CA THR A 39 -20.79 -40.73 8.54
C THR A 39 -22.11 -40.97 9.28
N GLU A 40 -22.46 -42.22 9.57
CA GLU A 40 -23.64 -42.57 10.39
C GLU A 40 -23.43 -42.16 11.87
N ASP A 41 -24.17 -41.13 12.29
CA ASP A 41 -24.64 -40.74 13.64
C ASP A 41 -23.84 -41.07 14.93
N HIS A 42 -22.51 -41.13 14.87
CA HIS A 42 -21.66 -41.07 16.07
C HIS A 42 -21.13 -39.64 16.31
N GLN A 43 -21.71 -38.98 17.32
CA GLN A 43 -21.43 -37.60 17.72
C GLN A 43 -19.94 -37.31 18.02
N GLU A 44 -19.17 -38.31 18.45
CA GLU A 44 -17.73 -38.19 18.68
C GLU A 44 -16.92 -38.11 17.38
N VAL A 45 -17.36 -38.80 16.32
CA VAL A 45 -16.69 -38.79 15.01
C VAL A 45 -16.91 -37.44 14.32
N TRP A 46 -18.11 -36.86 14.46
CA TRP A 46 -18.43 -35.52 13.96
C TRP A 46 -17.52 -34.45 14.56
N SER A 47 -17.33 -34.48 15.87
CA SER A 47 -16.43 -33.54 16.56
C SER A 47 -15.03 -33.59 15.98
N ASN A 48 -14.44 -34.79 15.87
CA ASN A 48 -13.10 -34.97 15.34
C ASN A 48 -12.98 -34.55 13.87
N LEU A 49 -14.01 -34.80 13.06
CA LEU A 49 -14.03 -34.41 11.64
C LEU A 49 -14.10 -32.89 11.49
N ILE A 50 -15.01 -32.23 12.22
CA ILE A 50 -15.13 -30.78 12.24
C ILE A 50 -13.81 -30.14 12.69
N HIS A 51 -13.21 -30.64 13.77
CA HIS A 51 -11.91 -30.15 14.25
C HIS A 51 -10.80 -30.30 13.19
N LYS A 52 -10.72 -31.44 12.51
CA LYS A 52 -9.74 -31.69 11.44
C LYS A 52 -9.88 -30.70 10.27
N TYR A 53 -11.11 -30.44 9.82
CA TYR A 53 -11.35 -29.49 8.73
C TYR A 53 -11.18 -28.03 9.18
N PHE A 54 -11.52 -27.72 10.43
CA PHE A 54 -11.32 -26.40 11.02
C PHE A 54 -9.83 -26.07 11.16
N GLU A 55 -8.99 -26.98 11.66
CA GLU A 55 -7.53 -26.77 11.70
C GLU A 55 -6.94 -26.56 10.30
N ARG A 56 -7.45 -27.28 9.29
CA ARG A 56 -7.01 -27.11 7.90
C ARG A 56 -7.41 -25.74 7.37
N HIS A 57 -8.65 -25.31 7.62
CA HIS A 57 -9.13 -23.97 7.24
C HIS A 57 -8.34 -22.88 7.95
N GLU A 58 -8.10 -23.01 9.25
CA GLU A 58 -7.33 -22.07 10.05
C GLU A 58 -5.91 -21.90 9.50
N LYS A 59 -5.21 -22.99 9.16
CA LYS A 59 -3.87 -22.92 8.56
C LYS A 59 -3.87 -22.14 7.24
N VAL A 60 -4.80 -22.47 6.34
CA VAL A 60 -4.91 -21.79 5.03
C VAL A 60 -5.31 -20.32 5.21
N PHE A 61 -6.21 -20.04 6.15
CA PHE A 61 -6.67 -18.69 6.46
C PHE A 61 -5.55 -17.84 7.07
N LEU A 62 -4.82 -18.37 8.05
CA LEU A 62 -3.67 -17.68 8.65
C LEU A 62 -2.56 -17.44 7.63
N GLU A 63 -2.32 -18.37 6.70
CA GLU A 63 -1.37 -18.16 5.60
C GLU A 63 -1.83 -17.03 4.66
N ALA A 64 -3.12 -16.98 4.32
CA ALA A 64 -3.71 -15.94 3.49
C ALA A 64 -3.69 -14.56 4.19
N VAL A 65 -4.05 -14.50 5.47
CA VAL A 65 -4.00 -13.26 6.27
C VAL A 65 -2.56 -12.80 6.46
N GLY A 66 -1.63 -13.71 6.75
CA GLY A 66 -0.19 -13.42 6.81
C GLY A 66 0.40 -12.98 5.46
N ALA A 67 -0.23 -13.36 4.36
CA ALA A 67 0.10 -12.85 3.03
C ALA A 67 -0.47 -11.44 2.76
N GLY A 68 -1.41 -10.95 3.57
CA GLY A 68 -2.01 -9.61 3.48
C GLY A 68 -3.38 -9.57 2.82
N PHE A 69 -4.03 -10.72 2.64
CA PHE A 69 -5.41 -10.79 2.16
C PHE A 69 -6.37 -10.51 3.33
N GLY A 70 -7.30 -9.56 3.13
CA GLY A 70 -8.28 -9.20 4.16
C GLY A 70 -9.25 -10.34 4.48
N GLU A 71 -9.87 -10.27 5.66
CA GLU A 71 -10.81 -11.25 6.24
C GLU A 71 -11.93 -11.76 5.30
N GLY A 72 -12.25 -11.02 4.24
CA GLY A 72 -13.30 -11.37 3.28
C GLY A 72 -12.83 -12.02 1.97
N GLY A 73 -11.55 -12.37 1.81
CA GLY A 73 -11.05 -13.09 0.63
C GLY A 73 -11.21 -12.38 -0.73
N GLY A 74 -11.65 -11.11 -0.76
CA GLY A 74 -12.06 -10.40 -1.97
C GLY A 74 -11.70 -8.91 -2.04
N GLY A 75 -10.87 -8.41 -1.11
CA GLY A 75 -10.42 -7.03 -1.15
C GLY A 75 -9.27 -6.84 -2.13
N ASN A 76 -9.51 -6.20 -3.28
CA ASN A 76 -8.44 -5.83 -4.20
C ASN A 76 -7.57 -4.72 -3.57
N ILE A 77 -6.53 -5.11 -2.82
CA ILE A 77 -5.59 -4.19 -2.16
C ILE A 77 -4.80 -3.34 -3.17
N TRP A 78 -4.57 -3.85 -4.38
CA TRP A 78 -3.84 -3.18 -5.46
C TRP A 78 -4.79 -2.48 -6.44
N THR A 79 -5.70 -1.68 -5.91
CA THR A 79 -6.48 -0.72 -6.70
C THR A 79 -5.64 0.54 -6.95
N TYR A 80 -6.02 1.37 -7.94
CA TYR A 80 -5.36 2.66 -8.18
C TYR A 80 -5.17 3.50 -6.89
N PRO A 81 -6.21 3.75 -6.07
CA PRO A 81 -6.04 4.43 -4.79
C PRO A 81 -5.13 3.67 -3.80
N GLY A 82 -5.19 2.33 -3.77
CA GLY A 82 -4.29 1.51 -2.94
C GLY A 82 -2.82 1.65 -3.34
N CYS A 83 -2.51 1.64 -4.64
CA CYS A 83 -1.17 1.88 -5.16
C CYS A 83 -0.66 3.29 -4.84
N VAL A 84 -1.53 4.30 -4.90
CA VAL A 84 -1.19 5.70 -4.54
C VAL A 84 -0.85 5.78 -3.05
N LEU A 85 -1.69 5.20 -2.18
CA LEU A 85 -1.44 5.17 -0.74
C LEU A 85 -0.13 4.44 -0.41
N PHE A 86 0.12 3.31 -1.06
CA PHE A 86 1.38 2.57 -0.92
C PHE A 86 2.57 3.45 -1.33
N ALA A 87 2.53 4.07 -2.51
CA ALA A 87 3.62 4.93 -3.00
C ALA A 87 3.87 6.12 -2.07
N VAL A 88 2.82 6.79 -1.58
CA VAL A 88 2.94 7.89 -0.62
C VAL A 88 3.54 7.39 0.71
N SER A 89 3.11 6.25 1.23
CA SER A 89 3.64 5.69 2.48
C SER A 89 5.11 5.28 2.38
N LEU A 90 5.54 4.83 1.20
CA LEU A 90 6.93 4.47 0.90
C LEU A 90 7.82 5.72 0.80
N LEU A 91 7.32 6.77 0.13
CA LEU A 91 8.04 8.04 -0.04
C LEU A 91 8.18 8.83 1.26
N THR A 92 7.13 8.84 2.07
CA THR A 92 7.11 9.49 3.39
C THR A 92 7.89 8.69 4.43
N THR A 93 8.42 7.52 4.08
CA THR A 93 9.10 6.59 4.99
C THR A 93 8.25 6.15 6.19
N LEU A 94 6.93 6.39 6.15
CA LEU A 94 5.99 5.93 7.17
C LEU A 94 5.94 4.40 7.21
N GLY A 95 5.91 3.79 6.02
CA GLY A 95 6.01 2.34 5.86
C GLY A 95 4.98 1.57 6.69
N PHE A 96 3.68 1.72 6.38
CA PHE A 96 2.58 1.02 7.09
C PHE A 96 2.65 -0.52 7.05
N GLY A 97 3.65 -1.12 6.39
CA GLY A 97 3.92 -2.56 6.42
C GLY A 97 3.01 -3.42 5.55
N ALA A 98 1.89 -2.89 5.04
CA ALA A 98 1.00 -3.57 4.12
C ALA A 98 0.32 -2.58 3.15
N PRO A 99 0.11 -2.91 1.86
CA PRO A 99 0.55 -4.10 1.14
C PRO A 99 1.98 -3.96 0.56
N VAL A 100 2.82 -5.00 0.64
CA VAL A 100 4.19 -5.00 0.10
C VAL A 100 4.25 -5.84 -1.17
N PRO A 101 4.90 -5.38 -2.26
CA PRO A 101 5.07 -6.19 -3.46
C PRO A 101 5.79 -7.50 -3.13
N ARG A 102 5.16 -8.64 -3.43
CA ARG A 102 5.76 -9.96 -3.24
C ARG A 102 6.55 -10.43 -4.46
N THR A 103 6.31 -9.81 -5.62
CA THR A 103 7.01 -10.14 -6.86
C THR A 103 8.45 -9.59 -6.85
N PRO A 104 9.45 -10.35 -7.31
CA PRO A 104 10.84 -9.86 -7.35
C PRO A 104 10.97 -8.60 -8.22
N LEU A 105 10.21 -8.52 -9.32
CA LEU A 105 10.14 -7.33 -10.17
C LEU A 105 9.51 -6.14 -9.45
N GLY A 106 8.38 -6.34 -8.73
CA GLY A 106 7.73 -5.27 -7.97
C GLY A 106 8.57 -4.78 -6.78
N ARG A 107 9.36 -5.67 -6.16
CA ARG A 107 10.33 -5.28 -5.12
C ARG A 107 11.47 -4.46 -5.69
N GLY A 108 12.05 -4.89 -6.81
CA GLY A 108 13.13 -4.16 -7.47
C GLY A 108 12.70 -2.76 -7.88
N THR A 109 11.52 -2.61 -8.48
CA THR A 109 10.99 -1.29 -8.85
C THR A 109 10.71 -0.43 -7.63
N ALA A 110 10.16 -0.99 -6.55
CA ALA A 110 9.89 -0.25 -5.31
C ALA A 110 11.18 0.27 -4.64
N VAL A 111 12.24 -0.52 -4.63
CA VAL A 111 13.55 -0.12 -4.06
C VAL A 111 14.18 1.01 -4.87
N ILE A 112 14.21 0.90 -6.20
CA ILE A 112 14.74 1.95 -7.09
C ILE A 112 13.94 3.24 -6.92
N PHE A 113 12.61 3.11 -6.84
CA PHE A 113 11.72 4.24 -6.61
C PHE A 113 11.94 4.89 -5.24
N ALA A 114 12.13 4.11 -4.18
CA ALA A 114 12.43 4.65 -2.85
C ALA A 114 13.78 5.38 -2.82
N ALA A 115 14.82 4.82 -3.45
CA ALA A 115 16.16 5.40 -3.48
C ALA A 115 16.20 6.80 -4.12
N ILE A 116 15.42 7.04 -5.18
CA ILE A 116 15.34 8.32 -5.87
C ILE A 116 14.23 9.21 -5.28
N GLY A 117 13.13 8.61 -4.86
CA GLY A 117 11.93 9.30 -4.40
C GLY A 117 12.09 9.92 -3.02
N ILE A 118 12.75 9.26 -2.07
CA ILE A 118 12.96 9.79 -0.71
C ILE A 118 13.74 11.11 -0.71
N PRO A 119 14.92 11.24 -1.36
CA PRO A 119 15.66 12.51 -1.36
C PRO A 119 14.88 13.63 -2.06
N LEU A 120 14.16 13.31 -3.15
CA LEU A 120 13.31 14.27 -3.85
C LEU A 120 12.12 14.72 -2.97
N HIS A 121 11.52 13.79 -2.22
CA HIS A 121 10.41 14.06 -1.32
C HIS A 121 10.85 14.95 -0.15
N PHE A 122 12.03 14.70 0.43
CA PHE A 122 12.61 15.57 1.46
C PHE A 122 12.85 17.00 0.94
N LEU A 123 13.43 17.15 -0.25
CA LEU A 123 13.64 18.46 -0.89
C LEU A 123 12.31 19.19 -1.15
N LEU A 124 11.27 18.47 -1.55
CA LEU A 124 9.93 19.03 -1.72
C LEU A 124 9.37 19.56 -0.39
N ILE A 125 9.43 18.76 0.68
CA ILE A 125 8.93 19.14 2.01
C ILE A 125 9.68 20.37 2.52
N LEU A 126 11.00 20.42 2.40
CA LEU A 126 11.82 21.56 2.85
C LEU A 126 11.43 22.85 2.13
N ASN A 127 11.24 22.79 0.81
CA ASN A 127 10.83 23.95 0.02
C ASN A 127 9.41 24.40 0.37
N MET A 128 8.45 23.46 0.47
CA MET A 128 7.08 23.78 0.88
C MET A 128 7.01 24.34 2.31
N GLY A 129 7.80 23.79 3.23
CA GLY A 129 7.92 24.28 4.61
C GLY A 129 8.44 25.71 4.67
N ASN A 130 9.43 26.08 3.85
CA ASN A 130 9.96 27.44 3.77
C ASN A 130 8.93 28.44 3.20
N LEU A 131 8.19 28.05 2.14
CA LEU A 131 7.09 28.86 1.62
C LEU A 131 5.98 29.04 2.67
N GLY A 132 5.60 27.95 3.35
CA GLY A 132 4.60 27.95 4.42
C GLY A 132 5.01 28.84 5.59
N ALA A 133 6.27 28.76 6.03
CA ALA A 133 6.81 29.61 7.09
C ALA A 133 6.74 31.09 6.73
N ILE A 134 7.09 31.46 5.50
CA ILE A 134 6.99 32.86 5.03
C ILE A 134 5.54 33.33 4.99
N ARG A 135 4.60 32.51 4.51
CA ARG A 135 3.17 32.86 4.47
C ARG A 135 2.58 32.97 5.88
N LEU A 136 2.96 32.07 6.78
CA LEU A 136 2.53 32.09 8.17
C LEU A 136 3.09 33.33 8.89
N GLN A 137 4.37 33.66 8.68
CA GLN A 137 4.97 34.89 9.16
C GLN A 137 4.22 36.11 8.61
N GLN A 138 3.92 36.16 7.31
CA GLN A 138 3.15 37.26 6.70
C GLN A 138 1.74 37.41 7.31
N LEU A 139 1.07 36.30 7.64
CA LEU A 139 -0.25 36.31 8.26
C LEU A 139 -0.19 36.70 9.75
N ALA A 140 0.80 36.18 10.49
CA ALA A 140 1.00 36.48 11.91
C ALA A 140 1.49 37.92 12.14
N TYR A 141 2.38 38.42 11.28
CA TYR A 141 2.89 39.79 11.30
C TYR A 141 2.03 40.79 10.52
N ARG A 142 0.87 40.38 9.98
CA ARG A 142 -0.05 41.30 9.27
C ARG A 142 -0.49 42.50 10.11
N ASN A 143 -0.34 42.41 11.44
CA ASN A 143 -0.66 43.47 12.40
C ASN A 143 0.57 44.18 13.01
N CYS A 144 1.81 43.84 12.64
CA CYS A 144 3.02 44.46 13.18
C CYS A 144 3.99 44.83 12.03
N LEU A 145 4.22 46.12 11.82
CA LEU A 145 5.17 46.61 10.83
C LEU A 145 6.58 46.58 11.45
N THR A 146 7.45 45.66 11.03
CA THR A 146 8.90 45.93 10.88
C THR A 146 9.68 44.74 10.29
N GLU A 147 10.42 45.06 9.23
CA GLU A 147 11.74 44.56 8.81
C GLU A 147 12.13 43.10 9.07
N ILE A 148 11.58 42.18 8.28
CA ILE A 148 12.36 40.99 7.89
C ILE A 148 13.11 41.40 6.61
N PRO A 149 14.46 41.53 6.62
CA PRO A 149 15.20 41.84 5.41
C PRO A 149 14.88 40.74 4.38
N PRO A 150 14.43 41.10 3.16
CA PRO A 150 14.20 40.11 2.13
C PRO A 150 15.54 39.47 1.82
N THR A 151 15.75 38.24 2.28
CA THR A 151 16.89 37.47 1.80
C THR A 151 16.75 37.38 0.28
N PRO A 152 17.72 37.87 -0.52
CA PRO A 152 17.65 37.80 -1.95
C PRO A 152 17.76 36.32 -2.33
N LYS A 153 16.62 35.64 -2.41
CA LYS A 153 16.57 34.24 -2.84
C LYS A 153 16.96 34.23 -4.32
N PRO A 154 18.02 33.51 -4.70
CA PRO A 154 18.49 33.52 -6.07
C PRO A 154 17.40 32.96 -6.99
N LYS A 155 17.19 33.58 -8.16
CA LYS A 155 16.04 33.31 -9.06
C LYS A 155 15.90 31.83 -9.47
N TRP A 156 17.00 31.09 -9.57
CA TRP A 156 16.97 29.64 -9.85
C TRP A 156 16.27 28.80 -8.75
N LEU A 157 16.32 29.26 -7.50
CA LEU A 157 15.70 28.59 -6.35
C LEU A 157 14.17 28.73 -6.37
N GLN A 158 13.64 29.69 -7.13
CA GLN A 158 12.20 29.88 -7.34
C GLN A 158 11.61 28.83 -8.30
N TYR A 159 12.38 28.38 -9.29
CA TYR A 159 11.94 27.38 -10.28
C TYR A 159 12.20 25.94 -9.84
N PHE A 160 13.19 25.73 -8.96
CA PHE A 160 13.51 24.44 -8.37
C PHE A 160 12.30 23.67 -7.78
N PRO A 161 11.38 24.27 -6.99
CA PRO A 161 10.23 23.55 -6.46
C PRO A 161 9.23 23.14 -7.55
N PHE A 162 9.03 23.95 -8.60
CA PHE A 162 8.17 23.58 -9.71
C PHE A 162 8.76 22.44 -10.53
N LEU A 163 10.07 22.48 -10.78
CA LEU A 163 10.78 21.38 -11.44
C LEU A 163 10.72 20.10 -10.59
N SER A 164 10.93 20.21 -9.28
CA SER A 164 10.83 19.08 -8.34
C SER A 164 9.42 18.49 -8.29
N ILE A 165 8.37 19.32 -8.33
CA ILE A 165 6.97 18.87 -8.36
C ILE A 165 6.66 18.16 -9.68
N VAL A 166 7.11 18.72 -10.81
CA VAL A 166 6.93 18.10 -12.12
C VAL A 166 7.64 16.75 -12.15
N VAL A 167 8.93 16.71 -11.83
CA VAL A 167 9.72 15.46 -11.79
C VAL A 167 9.08 14.42 -10.85
N TYR A 168 8.58 14.84 -9.69
CA TYR A 168 7.87 13.97 -8.75
C TYR A 168 6.56 13.44 -9.32
N TYR A 169 5.76 14.29 -9.97
CA TYR A 169 4.51 13.89 -10.62
C TYR A 169 4.76 12.91 -11.77
N ILE A 170 5.84 13.11 -12.53
CA ILE A 170 6.21 12.22 -13.63
C ILE A 170 6.67 10.86 -13.06
N LEU A 171 7.55 10.86 -12.05
CA LEU A 171 8.02 9.64 -11.38
C LEU A 171 6.87 8.79 -10.79
N VAL A 172 5.92 9.46 -10.11
CA VAL A 172 4.80 8.82 -9.42
C VAL A 172 3.73 8.38 -10.42
N VAL A 173 3.25 9.28 -11.28
CA VAL A 173 2.07 9.10 -12.14
C VAL A 173 2.41 8.56 -13.52
N ALA A 174 3.22 9.28 -14.31
CA ALA A 174 3.45 9.07 -15.76
C ALA A 174 4.40 7.93 -16.06
#